data_AF-A0AAQ0BQY5-F1
#
_entry.id   AF-A0AAQ0BQY5-F1
#
_cell.length_a   1.000
_cell.length_b   1.000
_cell.length_c   1.000
_cell.angle_alpha   90.00
_cell.angle_beta   90.00
_cell.angle_gamma   90.00
#
_symmetry.space_group_name_H-M   'P 1'
#
loop_
_entity.id
_entity.type
_entity.pdbx_description
1 polymer ?
#
loop_
_entity_poly.entity_id
_entity_poly.type
_entity_poly.pdbx_seq_one_letter_code
_entity_poly.pdbx_strand_id
1 'polypeptide(L)' 'MEKQYSIISLIKNKTITLMILFLIKITRTLRISALAWYAGGRLSYRHAKTLLNFASGIQRYSIRLLQFITTPAQKRGN' A
#
# COMPACT_ATOMS: atom_id res chain seq x y z
N MET A 1 -23.23 18.21 -16.70
CA MET A 1 -21.87 18.40 -16.12
C MET A 1 -21.59 17.42 -14.96
N GLU A 2 -22.55 17.13 -14.07
CA GLU A 2 -22.31 16.28 -12.87
C GLU A 2 -21.89 14.82 -13.16
N LYS A 3 -22.44 14.20 -14.22
CA LYS A 3 -22.11 12.81 -14.59
C LYS A 3 -20.66 12.61 -15.03
N GLN A 4 -20.05 13.62 -15.67
CA GLN A 4 -18.65 13.56 -16.10
C GLN A 4 -17.68 13.63 -14.90
N TYR A 5 -17.96 14.51 -13.94
CA TYR A 5 -17.19 14.58 -12.68
C TYR A 5 -17.29 13.30 -11.86
N SER A 6 -18.44 12.62 -11.86
CA SER A 6 -18.61 11.33 -11.20
C SER A 6 -17.75 10.23 -11.82
N ILE A 7 -17.69 10.14 -13.16
CA ILE A 7 -16.87 9.15 -13.88
C ILE A 7 -15.37 9.44 -13.69
N ILE A 8 -14.95 10.70 -13.78
CA ILE A 8 -13.56 11.12 -13.56
C ILE A 8 -13.12 10.80 -12.12
N SER A 9 -13.99 11.03 -11.13
CA SER A 9 -13.75 10.67 -9.73
C SER A 9 -13.64 9.15 -9.54
N LEU A 10 -14.48 8.37 -10.21
CA LEU A 10 -14.44 6.90 -10.16
C LEU A 10 -13.14 6.33 -10.75
N ILE A 11 -12.69 6.87 -11.90
CA ILE A 11 -11.43 6.48 -12.55
C ILE A 11 -10.26 6.85 -11.65
N LYS A 12 -10.25 8.08 -11.11
CA LYS A 12 -9.21 8.55 -10.17
C LYS A 12 -9.09 7.61 -8.97
N ASN A 13 -10.20 7.25 -8.32
CA ASN A 13 -10.18 6.33 -7.18
C ASN A 13 -9.71 4.93 -7.57
N LYS A 14 -10.13 4.41 -8.74
CA LYS A 14 -9.71 3.09 -9.23
C LYS A 14 -8.20 3.05 -9.50
N THR A 15 -7.65 4.10 -10.11
CA THR A 15 -6.20 4.24 -10.34
C THR A 15 -5.42 4.32 -9.02
N ILE A 16 -5.90 5.10 -8.04
CA ILE A 16 -5.24 5.19 -6.73
C ILE A 16 -5.26 3.83 -6.02
N THR A 17 -6.39 3.12 -6.04
CA THR A 17 -6.48 1.76 -5.48
C THR A 17 -5.49 0.80 -6.14
N LEU A 18 -5.37 0.83 -7.47
CA LEU A 18 -4.40 0.00 -8.19
C LEU A 18 -2.95 0.35 -7.82
N MET A 19 -2.62 1.64 -7.70
CA MET A 19 -1.29 2.08 -7.24
C MET A 19 -0.99 1.59 -5.81
N ILE A 20 -1.97 1.62 -4.91
CA ILE A 20 -1.81 1.13 -3.54
C ILE A 20 -1.58 -0.38 -3.52
N LEU A 21 -2.36 -1.14 -4.28
CA LEU A 21 -2.18 -2.60 -4.40
C LEU A 21 -0.81 -2.95 -4.98
N PHE A 22 -0.35 -2.18 -5.97
CA PHE A 22 0.98 -2.31 -6.55
C PHE A 22 2.08 -2.03 -5.52
N LEU A 23 1.93 -0.97 -4.71
CA LEU A 23 2.86 -0.63 -3.64
C LEU A 23 2.95 -1.75 -2.59
N ILE A 24 1.81 -2.34 -2.21
CA ILE A 24 1.75 -3.49 -1.29
C ILE A 24 2.51 -4.68 -1.88
N LYS A 25 2.33 -4.96 -3.18
CA LYS A 25 3.01 -6.05 -3.88
C LYS A 25 4.53 -5.85 -3.88
N ILE A 26 5.01 -4.66 -4.23
CA ILE A 26 6.45 -4.33 -4.19
C ILE A 26 6.99 -4.51 -2.78
N THR A 27 6.29 -3.97 -1.78
CA THR A 27 6.69 -4.05 -0.36
C THR A 27 6.84 -5.49 0.09
N ARG A 28 5.93 -6.38 -0.33
CA ARG A 28 6.01 -7.81 -0.04
C ARG A 28 7.24 -8.47 -0.67
N THR A 29 7.52 -8.18 -1.94
CA THR A 29 8.71 -8.67 -2.63
C THR A 29 9.98 -8.18 -1.94
N LEU A 30 10.03 -6.90 -1.56
CA LEU A 30 11.16 -6.29 -0.86
C LEU A 30 11.46 -6.98 0.47
N ARG A 31 10.43 -7.37 1.25
CA ARG A 31 10.61 -8.14 2.49
C ARG A 31 11.22 -9.52 2.23
N ILE A 32 10.74 -10.22 1.21
CA ILE A 32 11.25 -11.55 0.84
C ILE A 32 12.72 -11.43 0.41
N SER A 33 13.04 -10.47 -0.46
CA SER A 33 14.41 -10.21 -0.91
C SER A 33 15.32 -9.79 0.25
N ALA A 34 14.84 -8.96 1.18
CA ALA A 34 15.61 -8.56 2.36
C ALA A 34 15.96 -9.74 3.26
N LEU A 35 15.00 -10.66 3.48
CA LEU A 35 15.22 -11.89 4.23
C LEU A 35 16.21 -12.81 3.49
N ALA A 36 16.07 -12.95 2.18
CA ALA A 36 16.99 -13.73 1.36
C ALA A 36 18.42 -13.16 1.38
N TRP A 37 18.57 -11.83 1.34
CA TRP A 37 19.87 -11.17 1.44
C TRP A 37 20.49 -11.27 2.83
N TYR A 38 19.68 -11.24 3.89
CA TYR A 38 20.14 -11.50 5.26
C TYR A 38 20.60 -12.95 5.42
N ALA A 39 19.80 -13.92 4.96
CA ALA A 39 20.15 -15.34 4.99
C ALA A 39 21.40 -15.66 4.18
N GLY A 40 21.60 -14.97 3.05
CA GLY A 40 22.80 -15.07 2.21
C GLY A 40 24.01 -14.27 2.72
N GLY A 41 23.95 -13.69 3.92
CA GLY A 41 25.05 -12.93 4.53
C GLY A 41 25.40 -11.61 3.85
N ARG A 42 24.61 -11.17 2.85
CA ARG A 42 24.84 -9.93 2.09
C ARG A 42 24.40 -8.68 2.84
N LEU A 43 23.62 -8.84 3.91
CA LEU A 43 23.05 -7.75 4.68
C LEU A 43 23.22 -8.00 6.18
N SER A 44 23.72 -7.00 6.90
CA SER A 44 23.79 -7.04 8.36
C SER A 44 22.39 -7.02 8.98
N TYR A 45 22.23 -7.68 10.13
CA TYR A 45 20.96 -7.73 10.88
C TYR A 45 20.34 -6.34 11.09
N ARG A 46 21.15 -5.32 11.39
CA ARG A 46 20.65 -3.95 11.61
C ARG A 46 19.99 -3.37 10.36
N HIS A 47 20.61 -3.58 9.20
CA HIS A 47 20.10 -3.09 7.93
C HIS A 47 18.85 -3.87 7.49
N ALA A 48 18.86 -5.20 7.64
CA ALA A 48 17.69 -6.04 7.36
C ALA A 48 16.50 -5.67 8.26
N LYS A 49 16.73 -5.43 9.56
CA LYS A 49 15.70 -4.99 10.51
C LYS A 49 15.11 -3.63 10.14
N THR A 50 15.95 -2.65 9.77
CA THR A 50 15.48 -1.33 9.32
C THR A 50 14.62 -1.45 8.05
N LEU A 51 15.07 -2.26 7.08
CA LEU A 51 14.33 -2.48 5.83
C LEU A 51 12.96 -3.14 6.08
N LEU A 52 12.93 -4.14 6.96
CA LEU A 52 11.70 -4.86 7.34
C LEU A 52 10.71 -3.96 8.11
N ASN A 53 11.22 -3.08 8.98
CA ASN A 53 10.43 -2.09 9.70
C ASN A 53 9.86 -1.04 8.74
N PHE A 54 10.68 -0.52 7.82
CA PHE A 54 10.26 0.42 6.80
C PHE A 54 9.17 -0.18 5.90
N ALA A 55 9.39 -1.41 5.42
CA ALA A 55 8.39 -2.16 4.64
C ALA A 55 7.09 -2.37 5.45
N SER A 56 7.19 -2.67 6.74
CA SER A 56 6.01 -2.78 7.60
C SER A 56 5.26 -1.46 7.75
N GLY A 57 5.98 -0.34 7.82
CA GLY A 57 5.41 1.01 7.89
C GLY A 57 4.65 1.36 6.61
N ILE A 58 5.27 1.15 5.45
CA ILE A 58 4.63 1.33 4.14
C ILE A 58 3.38 0.47 4.05
N GLN A 59 3.45 -0.80 4.41
CA GLN A 59 2.31 -1.71 4.32
C GLN A 59 1.13 -1.26 5.20
N ARG A 60 1.39 -0.82 6.44
CA ARG A 60 0.34 -0.26 7.32
C ARG A 60 -0.26 1.02 6.73
N TYR A 61 0.57 1.90 6.17
CA TYR A 61 0.11 3.13 5.53
C TYR A 61 -0.74 2.84 4.29
N SER A 62 -0.31 1.91 3.44
CA SER A 62 -1.08 1.44 2.27
C SER A 62 -2.43 0.85 2.66
N ILE A 63 -2.49 0.05 3.73
CA ILE A 63 -3.76 -0.51 4.23
C ILE A 63 -4.68 0.60 4.75
N ARG A 64 -4.16 1.55 5.53
CA ARG A 64 -4.96 2.70 6.00
C ARG A 64 -5.46 3.57 4.85
N LEU A 65 -4.62 3.79 3.83
CA LEU A 65 -5.00 4.57 2.64
C LEU A 65 -6.05 3.83 1.81
N LEU A 66 -5.91 2.50 1.67
CA LEU A 66 -6.92 1.66 1.05
C LEU A 66 -8.24 1.76 1.81
N GLN A 67 -8.22 1.61 3.14
CA GLN A 67 -9.40 1.79 3.98
C GLN A 67 -10.02 3.17 3.77
N PHE A 68 -9.24 4.25 3.76
CA PHE A 68 -9.77 5.61 3.55
C PHE A 68 -10.49 5.76 2.19
N ILE A 69 -9.95 5.18 1.12
CA ILE A 69 -10.56 5.25 -0.23
C ILE A 69 -11.74 4.29 -0.37
N THR A 70 -11.71 3.16 0.36
CA THR A 70 -12.74 2.12 0.30
C THR A 70 -13.83 2.31 1.36
N THR A 71 -13.65 3.19 2.35
CA THR A 71 -14.66 3.46 3.37
C THR A 71 -15.87 4.03 2.63
N PRO A 72 -17.00 3.32 2.60
CA PRO A 72 -18.17 3.84 1.93
C PRO A 72 -18.56 5.12 2.66
N ALA A 73 -19.06 6.10 1.92
CA ALA A 73 -19.83 7.21 2.45
C ALA A 73 -21.15 6.69 3.07
N GLN A 74 -21.06 5.83 4.09
CA GLN A 74 -22.16 5.23 4.81
C GLN A 74 -22.24 5.86 6.21
N LYS A 75 -22.26 7.20 6.22
CA LYS A 75 -23.06 7.97 7.17
C LYS A 75 -24.23 8.57 6.41
N ARG A 76 -25.13 7.72 5.93
CA ARG A 76 -26.49 8.12 5.55
C ARG A 76 -27.42 7.00 6.02
N GLY A 77 -28.24 7.31 7.02
CA GLY A 77 -29.00 6.39 7.85
C GLY A 77 -28.72 6.79 9.31
N ASN A 78 -29.46 7.69 9.94
CA ASN A 78 -30.86 8.10 9.76
C ASN A 78 -30.97 9.61 10.02
#